data_AF-A0AAQ0U7U8-F1
#
_entry.id   AF-A0AAQ0U7U8-F1
#
_cell.length_a   1.000
_cell.length_b   1.000
_cell.length_c   1.000
_cell.angle_alpha   90.00
_cell.angle_beta   90.00
_cell.angle_gamma   90.00
#
_symmetry.space_group_name_H-M   'P 1'
#
loop_
_entity.id
_entity.type
_entity.pdbx_description
1 polymer ?
#
loop_
_entity_poly.entity_id
_entity_poly.type
_entity_poly.pdbx_seq_one_letter_code
_entity_poly.pdbx_strand_id
1 'polypeptide(L)'
;MPVRGFFSRHRILAGAVAPAALGVAALVAVAVAVDSPQSQTIETELTASVTECHDTVGIGVAGRGDTPVEGTTKMLVGADGKTLLPAALTDDYSSHWVDPVLKAPAGSVKDGSYASVYIAYPANMDSYEEAVTTGADNTRAVMKAISAACPNTKFSIVGYSEGADVVRRVAMDIGSEASTSGINPDNVVGVVIFADAGRLAGEGPFPGAENPYSNPNGFNEKYQNGKNTASGSGALPGTSGDFGALKGKIASFCSDGDLTCAAPANISLLILAANVGRQLNVDQLQAQNLTPATGMDIAVVMGRVMFDAFNDISGNPAWMQSDETFLDVLLKVSDPAYKPSEPTTEPVAKDSVSTEEVSPLAYLPQKLFKEIVGLIATNQNTIPVVMNDPYGLTLGPDVGHHFDYWRDSDAANGKPLTSAEYAAAWLTYLAKQAQDGKPVDSSAKPTAEEMADAIDALAASPSVTDSAKPTTTTVAAVQPAPAGSESVAPAPAAPTTSAVAPAATPSVTSTVTPSTSVESSAPPAATTTTATSTTTTTQAAAG
;
A
#
# COMPACT_ATOMS: atom_id res chain seq x y z
N MET A 1 -73.18 27.59 9.31
CA MET A 1 -74.23 26.56 9.05
C MET A 1 -74.66 26.68 7.59
N PRO A 2 -74.85 25.61 6.80
CA PRO A 2 -74.28 24.26 6.82
C PRO A 2 -73.50 23.90 5.53
N VAL A 3 -72.86 22.73 5.55
CA VAL A 3 -72.10 22.06 4.47
C VAL A 3 -72.94 20.89 3.93
N ARG A 4 -72.83 20.57 2.63
CA ARG A 4 -73.04 19.26 1.92
C ARG A 4 -73.64 19.52 0.53
N GLY A 5 -73.35 18.82 -0.56
CA GLY A 5 -72.62 17.58 -0.90
C GLY A 5 -72.80 17.40 -2.42
N PHE A 6 -71.80 16.98 -3.18
CA PHE A 6 -71.53 15.57 -3.54
C PHE A 6 -72.63 14.91 -4.39
N PHE A 7 -72.39 14.70 -5.69
CA PHE A 7 -72.76 13.52 -6.52
C PHE A 7 -72.12 13.74 -7.92
N SER A 8 -71.12 12.95 -8.36
CA SER A 8 -71.24 11.63 -9.04
C SER A 8 -72.16 11.68 -10.27
N ARG A 9 -71.89 11.07 -11.42
CA ARG A 9 -70.81 10.22 -11.96
C ARG A 9 -71.26 9.92 -13.41
N HIS A 10 -70.29 9.65 -14.30
CA HIS A 10 -70.42 8.87 -15.55
C HIS A 10 -71.05 9.65 -16.73
N ARG A 11 -70.60 9.56 -17.98
CA ARG A 11 -69.79 8.58 -18.74
C ARG A 11 -69.61 9.26 -20.13
N ILE A 12 -68.46 9.27 -20.82
CA ILE A 12 -68.10 8.39 -21.96
C ILE A 12 -67.28 9.21 -22.99
N LEU A 13 -66.28 8.53 -23.59
CA LEU A 13 -65.59 8.74 -24.88
C LEU A 13 -64.51 9.83 -25.06
N ALA A 14 -63.27 9.29 -25.17
CA ALA A 14 -62.40 9.34 -26.35
C ALA A 14 -62.04 10.68 -27.02
N GLY A 15 -60.72 10.91 -27.07
CA GLY A 15 -60.03 11.04 -28.36
C GLY A 15 -59.67 12.46 -28.82
N ALA A 16 -58.35 12.63 -29.00
CA ALA A 16 -57.70 13.46 -30.01
C ALA A 16 -57.48 14.97 -29.74
N VAL A 17 -56.21 15.28 -29.40
CA VAL A 17 -55.25 16.06 -30.20
C VAL A 17 -55.63 17.50 -30.58
N ALA A 18 -54.91 18.44 -29.95
CA ALA A 18 -54.60 19.83 -30.37
C ALA A 18 -53.93 19.88 -31.77
N PRO A 19 -53.65 21.03 -32.45
CA PRO A 19 -53.50 22.40 -31.94
C PRO A 19 -53.92 23.54 -32.92
N ALA A 20 -53.51 24.77 -32.55
CA ALA A 20 -53.09 25.89 -33.42
C ALA A 20 -54.11 26.95 -33.89
N ALA A 21 -53.81 28.21 -33.54
CA ALA A 21 -53.99 29.37 -34.43
C ALA A 21 -53.07 30.53 -34.00
N LEU A 22 -52.65 31.31 -35.00
CA LEU A 22 -51.82 32.53 -35.04
C LEU A 22 -50.31 32.28 -35.25
N GLY A 23 -49.69 32.59 -36.40
CA GLY A 23 -50.17 33.21 -37.63
C GLY A 23 -49.16 34.21 -38.19
N VAL A 24 -48.40 33.76 -39.19
CA VAL A 24 -47.92 34.47 -40.39
C VAL A 24 -46.90 35.63 -40.24
N ALA A 25 -45.65 35.35 -40.61
CA ALA A 25 -44.96 36.07 -41.70
C ALA A 25 -43.82 35.19 -42.26
N ALA A 26 -44.00 34.69 -43.47
CA ALA A 26 -42.98 33.99 -44.25
C ALA A 26 -43.11 34.44 -45.71
N LEU A 27 -42.00 34.77 -46.37
CA LEU A 27 -41.72 34.36 -47.76
C LEU A 27 -40.19 34.32 -47.97
N VAL A 28 -39.60 33.13 -48.04
CA VAL A 28 -39.13 32.42 -49.25
C VAL A 28 -37.63 32.66 -49.56
N ALA A 29 -36.81 31.64 -49.28
CA ALA A 29 -36.06 30.90 -50.30
C ALA A 29 -35.44 29.63 -49.69
N VAL A 30 -35.94 28.48 -50.12
CA VAL A 30 -35.35 27.16 -49.86
C VAL A 30 -34.29 26.91 -50.92
N ALA A 31 -33.06 26.62 -50.50
CA ALA A 31 -32.13 25.78 -51.25
C ALA A 31 -31.63 24.70 -50.29
N VAL A 32 -32.08 23.47 -50.52
CA VAL A 32 -31.61 22.28 -49.81
C VAL A 32 -30.20 21.97 -50.31
N ALA A 33 -29.22 22.09 -49.43
CA ALA A 33 -27.98 21.34 -49.52
C ALA A 33 -27.82 20.57 -48.22
N VAL A 34 -27.75 19.25 -48.37
CA VAL A 34 -27.50 18.25 -47.34
C VAL A 34 -26.22 18.65 -46.60
N ASP A 35 -26.33 18.96 -45.31
CA ASP A 35 -25.14 19.03 -44.47
C ASP A 35 -25.36 18.27 -43.17
N SER A 36 -24.30 17.57 -42.80
CA SER A 36 -24.24 16.48 -41.82
C SER A 36 -24.65 16.94 -40.42
N PRO A 37 -25.08 16.05 -39.50
CA PRO A 37 -25.24 16.45 -38.10
C PRO A 37 -23.88 16.93 -37.63
N GLN A 38 -23.78 18.24 -37.37
CA GLN A 38 -22.60 18.85 -36.81
C GLN A 38 -22.20 18.03 -35.60
N SER A 39 -21.03 17.40 -35.71
CA SER A 39 -20.30 16.90 -34.57
C SER A 39 -20.30 18.03 -33.56
N GLN A 40 -20.90 17.79 -32.40
CA GLN A 40 -20.68 18.60 -31.22
C GLN A 40 -19.16 18.55 -31.02
N THR A 41 -18.48 19.57 -31.54
CA THR A 41 -17.12 19.87 -31.16
C THR A 41 -17.27 20.21 -29.69
N ILE A 42 -16.85 19.28 -28.83
CA ILE A 42 -16.46 19.64 -27.47
C ILE A 42 -15.56 20.85 -27.69
N GLU A 43 -15.98 22.00 -27.15
CA GLU A 43 -15.21 23.22 -27.27
C GLU A 43 -13.77 22.90 -26.93
N THR A 44 -12.86 23.40 -27.75
CA THR A 44 -11.41 23.21 -27.65
C THR A 44 -10.86 23.99 -26.44
N GLU A 45 -11.49 23.78 -25.29
CA GLU A 45 -11.22 24.39 -24.00
C GLU A 45 -10.47 23.34 -23.16
N LEU A 46 -9.14 23.51 -23.09
CA LEU A 46 -8.20 22.96 -22.11
C LEU A 46 -8.52 21.53 -21.62
N THR A 47 -8.77 20.57 -22.51
CA THR A 47 -8.95 19.18 -22.10
C THR A 47 -7.60 18.50 -22.11
N ALA A 48 -7.06 18.26 -20.92
CA ALA A 48 -5.82 17.52 -20.72
C ALA A 48 -5.83 16.22 -21.51
N SER A 49 -4.86 16.05 -22.41
CA SER A 49 -4.79 14.89 -23.28
C SER A 49 -3.39 14.29 -23.30
N VAL A 50 -3.32 12.96 -23.44
CA VAL A 50 -2.05 12.25 -23.64
C VAL A 50 -1.28 12.68 -24.90
N THR A 51 -1.92 13.41 -25.82
CA THR A 51 -1.26 13.95 -27.02
C THR A 51 -0.47 15.23 -26.78
N GLU A 52 -0.61 15.84 -25.60
CA GLU A 52 0.23 16.95 -25.15
C GLU A 52 1.56 16.38 -24.67
N CYS A 53 2.55 16.37 -25.56
CA CYS A 53 3.83 15.74 -25.26
C CYS A 53 4.72 16.63 -24.39
N HIS A 54 5.26 16.01 -23.34
CA HIS A 54 6.22 16.60 -22.42
C HIS A 54 7.51 15.78 -22.44
N ASP A 55 8.64 16.41 -22.12
CA ASP A 55 9.92 15.71 -22.00
C ASP A 55 9.87 14.72 -20.83
N THR A 56 9.23 15.11 -19.73
CA THR A 56 8.96 14.25 -18.57
C THR A 56 7.51 14.37 -18.10
N VAL A 57 6.91 13.23 -17.76
CA VAL A 57 5.64 13.18 -17.03
C VAL A 57 5.86 12.51 -15.66
N GLY A 58 5.51 13.23 -14.59
CA GLY A 58 5.42 12.68 -13.24
C GLY A 58 4.14 11.89 -13.04
N ILE A 59 4.25 10.67 -12.51
CA ILE A 59 3.13 9.81 -12.16
C ILE A 59 3.01 9.73 -10.64
N GLY A 60 1.97 10.34 -10.08
CA GLY A 60 1.65 10.28 -8.66
C GLY A 60 0.65 9.17 -8.36
N VAL A 61 0.95 8.34 -7.36
CA VAL A 61 0.01 7.40 -6.76
C VAL A 61 -0.03 7.66 -5.26
N ALA A 62 -1.08 8.36 -4.84
CA ALA A 62 -1.27 8.75 -3.46
C ALA A 62 -1.91 7.62 -2.64
N GLY A 63 -2.02 7.84 -1.33
CA GLY A 63 -2.45 6.82 -0.37
C GLY A 63 -3.96 6.65 -0.26
N ARG A 64 -4.39 5.87 0.73
CA ARG A 64 -5.80 5.57 0.99
C ARG A 64 -6.64 6.86 1.10
N GLY A 65 -7.71 6.94 0.30
CA GLY A 65 -8.64 8.08 0.27
C GLY A 65 -8.12 9.35 -0.41
N ASP A 66 -6.89 9.35 -0.94
CA ASP A 66 -6.23 10.47 -1.60
C ASP A 66 -6.06 10.14 -3.09
N THR A 67 -7.18 10.00 -3.82
CA THR A 67 -7.20 9.67 -5.25
C THR A 67 -8.20 10.54 -6.02
N PRO A 68 -7.95 10.86 -7.31
CA PRO A 68 -8.97 11.39 -8.21
C PRO A 68 -10.17 10.45 -8.32
N VAL A 69 -11.36 11.02 -8.51
CA VAL A 69 -12.61 10.26 -8.67
C VAL A 69 -13.34 10.71 -9.93
N GLU A 70 -13.60 9.76 -10.84
CA GLU A 70 -14.34 10.02 -12.08
C GLU A 70 -15.72 10.62 -11.78
N GLY A 71 -16.11 11.63 -12.57
CA GLY A 71 -17.36 12.37 -12.39
C GLY A 71 -17.27 13.52 -11.38
N THR A 72 -16.21 13.58 -10.56
CA THR A 72 -15.94 14.74 -9.68
C THR A 72 -14.65 15.46 -10.05
N THR A 73 -13.66 14.71 -10.54
CA THR A 73 -12.37 15.23 -11.02
C THR A 73 -12.34 15.15 -12.54
N LYS A 74 -11.73 16.15 -13.18
CA LYS A 74 -11.52 16.12 -14.62
C LYS A 74 -10.44 15.07 -14.95
N MET A 75 -10.87 14.03 -15.65
CA MET A 75 -9.99 12.92 -16.01
C MET A 75 -9.23 13.22 -17.31
N LEU A 76 -8.01 12.69 -17.40
CA LEU A 76 -7.12 12.74 -18.54
C LEU A 76 -7.78 12.04 -19.74
N VAL A 77 -7.67 12.64 -20.91
CA VAL A 77 -8.28 12.11 -22.13
C VAL A 77 -7.25 11.39 -23.00
N GLY A 78 -7.62 10.22 -23.49
CA GLY A 78 -6.85 9.42 -24.42
C GLY A 78 -6.67 10.09 -25.78
N ALA A 79 -5.83 9.49 -26.64
CA ALA A 79 -5.48 10.06 -27.94
C ALA A 79 -6.66 10.16 -28.93
N ASP A 80 -7.75 9.46 -28.67
CA ASP A 80 -8.99 9.54 -29.45
C ASP A 80 -9.88 10.75 -29.09
N GLY A 81 -9.48 11.53 -28.08
CA GLY A 81 -10.21 12.68 -27.58
C GLY A 81 -11.53 12.33 -26.86
N LYS A 82 -11.77 11.05 -26.54
CA LYS A 82 -13.06 10.57 -26.00
C LYS A 82 -12.90 9.61 -24.82
N THR A 83 -11.91 8.73 -24.88
CA THR A 83 -11.66 7.76 -23.82
C THR A 83 -11.08 8.47 -22.61
N LEU A 84 -11.76 8.38 -21.46
CA LEU A 84 -11.20 8.84 -20.20
C LEU A 84 -10.19 7.79 -19.70
N LEU A 85 -9.01 8.26 -19.32
CA LEU A 85 -8.02 7.45 -18.64
C LEU A 85 -8.18 7.61 -17.14
N PRO A 86 -7.80 6.59 -16.34
CA PRO A 86 -7.88 6.63 -14.88
C PRO A 86 -6.72 7.46 -14.29
N ALA A 87 -6.62 8.72 -14.72
CA ALA A 87 -5.72 9.70 -14.17
C ALA A 87 -6.28 11.12 -14.30
N ALA A 88 -5.82 12.05 -13.49
CA ALA A 88 -6.13 13.48 -13.59
C ALA A 88 -4.84 14.31 -13.62
N LEU A 89 -4.83 15.47 -14.28
CA LEU A 89 -3.72 16.40 -14.14
C LEU A 89 -3.66 16.95 -12.73
N THR A 90 -2.48 17.38 -12.31
CA THR A 90 -2.29 17.93 -10.97
C THR A 90 -2.84 19.36 -10.79
N ASP A 91 -3.36 19.97 -11.86
CA ASP A 91 -4.19 21.19 -11.82
C ASP A 91 -5.66 20.88 -11.49
N ASP A 92 -6.12 19.67 -11.82
CA ASP A 92 -7.49 19.21 -11.59
C ASP A 92 -7.61 18.42 -10.27
N TYR A 93 -6.49 17.95 -9.71
CA TYR A 93 -6.42 17.22 -8.45
C TYR A 93 -5.13 17.54 -7.67
N SER A 94 -5.23 17.59 -6.34
CA SER A 94 -4.08 17.83 -5.46
C SER A 94 -4.03 16.78 -4.36
N SER A 95 -2.87 16.15 -4.19
CA SER A 95 -2.58 15.32 -3.01
C SER A 95 -1.69 16.10 -2.06
N HIS A 96 -2.06 16.15 -0.79
CA HIS A 96 -1.24 16.82 0.23
C HIS A 96 0.17 16.21 0.36
N TRP A 97 0.25 14.88 0.25
CA TRP A 97 1.47 14.13 0.51
C TRP A 97 2.35 14.03 -0.73
N VAL A 98 1.74 13.80 -1.90
CA VAL A 98 2.49 13.54 -3.12
C VAL A 98 2.85 14.83 -3.88
N ASP A 99 2.01 15.88 -3.83
CA ASP A 99 2.23 17.13 -4.57
C ASP A 99 3.61 17.75 -4.33
N PRO A 100 4.11 17.85 -3.08
CA PRO A 100 5.38 18.51 -2.83
C PRO A 100 6.51 17.90 -3.66
N VAL A 101 6.57 16.57 -3.76
CA VAL A 101 7.63 15.87 -4.49
C VAL A 101 7.31 15.78 -5.99
N LEU A 102 6.05 15.50 -6.34
CA LEU A 102 5.62 15.29 -7.71
C LEU A 102 5.65 16.58 -8.55
N LYS A 103 5.30 17.74 -7.96
CA LYS A 103 5.25 19.02 -8.68
C LYS A 103 6.58 19.77 -8.69
N ALA A 104 7.52 19.41 -7.82
CA ALA A 104 8.81 20.11 -7.68
C ALA A 104 9.54 20.39 -9.01
N PRO A 105 9.57 19.47 -9.99
CA PRO A 105 10.28 19.72 -11.25
C PRO A 105 9.69 20.86 -12.09
N ALA A 106 8.39 21.13 -12.00
CA ALA A 106 7.67 22.04 -12.90
C ALA A 106 8.22 23.48 -12.86
N GLY A 107 8.60 23.98 -11.68
CA GLY A 107 9.15 25.34 -11.52
C GLY A 107 10.60 25.50 -11.98
N SER A 108 11.26 24.40 -12.36
CA SER A 108 12.70 24.32 -12.61
C SER A 108 13.04 23.95 -14.06
N VAL A 109 12.04 23.68 -14.90
CA VAL A 109 12.20 23.37 -16.32
C VAL A 109 11.46 24.40 -17.18
N LYS A 110 11.66 24.36 -18.50
CA LYS A 110 10.95 25.18 -19.47
C LYS A 110 9.46 24.84 -19.44
N ASP A 111 8.62 25.86 -19.60
CA ASP A 111 7.18 25.70 -19.74
C ASP A 111 6.84 24.63 -20.80
N GLY A 112 5.98 23.68 -20.42
CA GLY A 112 5.59 22.56 -21.27
C GLY A 112 6.60 21.40 -21.34
N SER A 113 7.77 21.49 -20.72
CA SER A 113 8.73 20.36 -20.64
C SER A 113 8.32 19.30 -19.61
N TYR A 114 7.59 19.71 -18.56
CA TYR A 114 7.13 18.82 -17.50
C TYR A 114 5.61 18.90 -17.33
N ALA A 115 4.98 17.74 -17.15
CA ALA A 115 3.63 17.63 -16.62
C ALA A 115 3.60 16.57 -15.51
N SER A 116 2.54 16.56 -14.72
CA SER A 116 2.30 15.50 -13.74
C SER A 116 0.85 15.09 -13.75
N VAL A 117 0.59 13.82 -13.40
CA VAL A 117 -0.74 13.24 -13.28
C VAL A 117 -0.87 12.42 -12.00
N TYR A 118 -2.08 12.36 -11.46
CA TYR A 118 -2.46 11.45 -10.39
C TYR A 118 -3.24 10.27 -10.93
N ILE A 119 -2.86 9.06 -10.54
CA ILE A 119 -3.58 7.84 -10.90
C ILE A 119 -4.85 7.72 -10.07
N ALA A 120 -5.98 7.52 -10.74
CA ALA A 120 -7.24 7.18 -10.11
C ALA A 120 -7.31 5.67 -9.86
N TYR A 121 -7.62 5.28 -8.64
CA TYR A 121 -7.83 3.88 -8.26
C TYR A 121 -8.71 3.79 -7.00
N PRO A 122 -9.15 2.60 -6.55
CA PRO A 122 -10.05 2.50 -5.41
C PRO A 122 -9.53 3.13 -4.11
N ALA A 123 -8.21 3.10 -3.87
CA ALA A 123 -7.54 3.72 -2.72
C ALA A 123 -8.21 3.41 -1.37
N ASN A 124 -8.56 2.15 -1.13
CA ASN A 124 -9.43 1.73 -0.03
C ASN A 124 -9.03 0.36 0.53
N MET A 125 -9.60 0.02 1.68
CA MET A 125 -9.41 -1.26 2.35
C MET A 125 -10.68 -2.12 2.31
N ASP A 126 -11.61 -1.87 1.37
CA ASP A 126 -12.72 -2.79 1.08
C ASP A 126 -12.18 -4.14 0.56
N SER A 127 -11.15 -4.06 -0.27
CA SER A 127 -10.35 -5.18 -0.77
C SER A 127 -8.96 -4.64 -1.12
N TYR A 128 -8.02 -4.71 -0.17
CA TYR A 128 -6.71 -4.07 -0.31
C TYR A 128 -5.96 -4.54 -1.57
N GLU A 129 -5.93 -5.86 -1.82
CA GLU A 129 -5.24 -6.38 -3.00
C GLU A 129 -5.90 -5.98 -4.32
N GLU A 130 -7.23 -5.88 -4.35
CA GLU A 130 -7.94 -5.42 -5.55
C GLU A 130 -7.66 -3.94 -5.80
N ALA A 131 -7.68 -3.11 -4.75
CA ALA A 131 -7.33 -1.70 -4.83
C ALA A 131 -5.90 -1.53 -5.37
N VAL A 132 -4.91 -2.17 -4.76
CA VAL A 132 -3.50 -2.09 -5.18
C VAL A 132 -3.29 -2.65 -6.60
N THR A 133 -3.92 -3.78 -6.94
CA THR A 133 -3.83 -4.36 -8.30
C THR A 133 -4.43 -3.42 -9.33
N THR A 134 -5.61 -2.86 -9.06
CA THR A 134 -6.27 -1.88 -9.93
C THR A 134 -5.41 -0.62 -10.08
N GLY A 135 -4.80 -0.14 -9.00
CA GLY A 135 -3.87 0.99 -9.04
C GLY A 135 -2.66 0.69 -9.95
N ALA A 136 -2.09 -0.51 -9.85
CA ALA A 136 -0.95 -0.92 -10.67
C ALA A 136 -1.35 -1.05 -12.16
N ASP A 137 -2.51 -1.63 -12.44
CA ASP A 137 -3.07 -1.74 -13.78
C ASP A 137 -3.36 -0.36 -14.40
N ASN A 138 -4.00 0.54 -13.65
CA ASN A 138 -4.31 1.89 -14.09
C ASN A 138 -3.04 2.71 -14.35
N THR A 139 -2.04 2.60 -13.46
CA THR A 139 -0.73 3.23 -13.63
C THR A 139 -0.09 2.80 -14.95
N ARG A 140 -0.03 1.49 -15.20
CA ARG A 140 0.51 0.95 -16.46
C ARG A 140 -0.29 1.40 -17.67
N ALA A 141 -1.62 1.38 -17.59
CA ALA A 141 -2.49 1.76 -18.70
C ALA A 141 -2.28 3.24 -19.10
N VAL A 142 -2.20 4.13 -18.11
CA VAL A 142 -1.93 5.56 -18.31
C VAL A 142 -0.54 5.78 -18.91
N MET A 143 0.49 5.15 -18.33
CA MET A 143 1.86 5.25 -18.88
C MET A 143 1.95 4.71 -20.31
N LYS A 144 1.23 3.62 -20.63
CA LYS A 144 1.19 3.05 -21.99
C LYS A 144 0.52 4.02 -22.96
N ALA A 145 -0.60 4.63 -22.55
CA ALA A 145 -1.30 5.60 -23.37
C ALA A 145 -0.42 6.83 -23.67
N ILE A 146 0.26 7.37 -22.65
CA ILE A 146 1.22 8.47 -22.80
C ILE A 146 2.38 8.05 -23.70
N SER A 147 3.01 6.90 -23.45
CA SER A 147 4.15 6.42 -24.24
C SER A 147 3.77 6.11 -25.70
N ALA A 148 2.53 5.72 -25.97
CA ALA A 148 2.04 5.48 -27.32
C ALA A 148 1.81 6.78 -28.09
N ALA A 149 1.29 7.82 -27.42
CA ALA A 149 1.08 9.14 -28.01
C ALA A 149 2.39 9.94 -28.13
N CYS A 150 3.27 9.82 -27.14
CA CYS A 150 4.52 10.57 -26.98
C CYS A 150 5.70 9.62 -26.67
N PRO A 151 6.28 8.94 -27.68
CA PRO A 151 7.28 7.88 -27.48
C PRO A 151 8.59 8.31 -26.80
N ASN A 152 8.90 9.61 -26.83
CA ASN A 152 10.12 10.17 -26.25
C ASN A 152 9.96 10.61 -24.80
N THR A 153 8.72 10.64 -24.28
CA THR A 153 8.43 11.07 -22.91
C THR A 153 9.09 10.14 -21.89
N LYS A 154 9.72 10.76 -20.90
CA LYS A 154 10.28 10.09 -19.72
C LYS A 154 9.28 10.11 -18.57
N PHE A 155 9.40 9.15 -17.67
CA PHE A 155 8.53 8.99 -16.51
C PHE A 155 9.32 9.07 -15.21
N SER A 156 8.82 9.90 -14.30
CA SER A 156 9.13 9.80 -12.87
C SER A 156 7.89 9.28 -12.15
N ILE A 157 8.04 8.45 -11.12
CA ILE A 157 6.90 7.85 -10.42
C ILE A 157 7.06 8.09 -8.91
N VAL A 158 6.00 8.55 -8.24
CA VAL A 158 5.99 8.83 -6.80
C VAL A 158 4.82 8.08 -6.16
N GLY A 159 5.10 7.23 -5.18
CA GLY A 159 4.11 6.49 -4.41
C GLY A 159 4.19 6.80 -2.92
N TYR A 160 3.05 6.88 -2.24
CA TYR A 160 2.98 7.03 -0.78
C TYR A 160 1.94 6.08 -0.17
N SER A 161 2.27 5.45 0.96
CA SER A 161 1.35 4.60 1.73
C SER A 161 0.83 3.41 0.90
N GLU A 162 -0.48 3.23 0.78
CA GLU A 162 -1.07 2.25 -0.15
C GLU A 162 -0.59 2.44 -1.60
N GLY A 163 -0.44 3.69 -2.05
CA GLY A 163 0.13 4.02 -3.35
C GLY A 163 1.62 3.66 -3.48
N ALA A 164 2.34 3.51 -2.37
CA ALA A 164 3.71 2.99 -2.40
C ALA A 164 3.77 1.49 -2.74
N ASP A 165 2.80 0.67 -2.29
CA ASP A 165 2.70 -0.73 -2.72
C ASP A 165 2.37 -0.81 -4.22
N VAL A 166 1.44 0.03 -4.69
CA VAL A 166 1.13 0.17 -6.13
C VAL A 166 2.39 0.47 -6.93
N VAL A 167 3.13 1.52 -6.55
CA VAL A 167 4.34 1.95 -7.27
C VAL A 167 5.45 0.91 -7.19
N ARG A 168 5.61 0.22 -6.04
CA ARG A 168 6.57 -0.88 -5.91
C ARG A 168 6.29 -1.98 -6.92
N ARG A 169 5.03 -2.45 -6.99
CA ARG A 169 4.62 -3.50 -7.94
C ARG A 169 4.80 -3.07 -9.38
N VAL A 170 4.41 -1.84 -9.72
CA VAL A 170 4.63 -1.26 -11.06
C VAL A 170 6.11 -1.21 -11.41
N ALA A 171 6.98 -0.78 -10.48
CA ALA A 171 8.41 -0.70 -10.71
C ALA A 171 9.05 -2.09 -10.87
N MET A 172 8.67 -3.07 -10.06
CA MET A 172 9.13 -4.46 -10.22
C MET A 172 8.69 -5.03 -11.57
N ASP A 173 7.42 -4.86 -11.96
CA ASP A 173 6.87 -5.37 -13.23
C ASP A 173 7.56 -4.75 -14.45
N ILE A 174 7.77 -3.42 -14.45
CA ILE A 174 8.51 -2.74 -15.52
C ILE A 174 9.96 -3.25 -15.56
N GLY A 175 10.59 -3.36 -14.39
CA GLY A 175 11.98 -3.77 -14.26
C GLY A 175 12.25 -5.21 -14.68
N SER A 176 11.33 -6.14 -14.41
CA SER A 176 11.50 -7.57 -14.70
C SER A 176 11.27 -7.89 -16.17
N GLU A 177 10.25 -7.31 -16.81
CA GLU A 177 9.87 -7.66 -18.19
C GLU A 177 9.29 -6.47 -18.98
N ALA A 178 10.16 -5.75 -19.70
CA ALA A 178 9.77 -4.62 -20.56
C ALA A 178 8.70 -4.97 -21.62
N SER A 179 8.74 -6.19 -22.17
CA SER A 179 7.79 -6.64 -23.21
C SER A 179 6.36 -6.79 -22.71
N THR A 180 6.20 -7.23 -21.46
CA THR A 180 4.92 -7.58 -20.85
C THR A 180 4.32 -6.37 -20.13
N SER A 181 5.18 -5.56 -19.50
CA SER A 181 4.80 -4.27 -18.94
C SER A 181 4.43 -3.24 -20.00
N GLY A 182 4.92 -3.38 -21.25
CA GLY A 182 4.65 -2.46 -22.36
C GLY A 182 5.21 -1.06 -22.18
N ILE A 183 6.11 -0.88 -21.21
CA ILE A 183 6.85 0.34 -20.93
C ILE A 183 8.33 0.02 -21.02
N ASN A 184 9.10 0.84 -21.74
CA ASN A 184 10.55 0.69 -21.77
C ASN A 184 11.15 1.16 -20.42
N PRO A 185 11.89 0.32 -19.67
CA PRO A 185 12.56 0.71 -18.43
C PRO A 185 13.53 1.91 -18.59
N ASP A 186 14.04 2.15 -19.79
CA ASP A 186 14.89 3.32 -20.09
C ASP A 186 14.09 4.64 -20.16
N ASN A 187 12.76 4.55 -20.26
CA ASN A 187 11.89 5.71 -20.15
C ASN A 187 11.51 6.02 -18.71
N VAL A 188 11.70 5.11 -17.75
CA VAL A 188 11.54 5.40 -16.32
C VAL A 188 12.88 5.91 -15.77
N VAL A 189 12.91 7.18 -15.38
CA VAL A 189 14.14 7.86 -14.96
C VAL A 189 14.36 7.86 -13.45
N GLY A 190 13.28 7.77 -12.67
CA GLY A 190 13.34 7.70 -11.21
C GLY A 190 12.00 7.27 -10.61
N VAL A 191 12.07 6.48 -9.54
CA VAL A 191 10.91 6.01 -8.77
C VAL A 191 11.15 6.35 -7.31
N VAL A 192 10.18 7.02 -6.69
CA VAL A 192 10.18 7.39 -5.26
C VAL A 192 9.04 6.66 -4.58
N ILE A 193 9.33 5.98 -3.48
CA ILE A 193 8.39 5.18 -2.71
C ILE A 193 8.52 5.61 -1.24
N PHE A 194 7.47 6.20 -0.68
CA PHE A 194 7.39 6.58 0.72
C PHE A 194 6.51 5.58 1.49
N ALA A 195 7.00 5.08 2.62
CA ALA A 195 6.34 4.04 3.42
C ALA A 195 6.19 2.71 2.66
N ASP A 196 7.30 2.25 2.06
CA ASP A 196 7.35 0.98 1.31
C ASP A 196 7.10 -0.25 2.20
N ALA A 197 5.89 -0.79 2.11
CA ALA A 197 5.47 -1.97 2.88
C ALA A 197 6.14 -3.28 2.43
N GLY A 198 6.76 -3.31 1.25
CA GLY A 198 7.50 -4.47 0.73
C GLY A 198 9.01 -4.41 1.00
N ARG A 199 9.50 -3.37 1.70
CA ARG A 199 10.93 -3.22 2.04
C ARG A 199 11.44 -4.37 2.91
N LEU A 200 12.62 -4.88 2.63
CA LEU A 200 13.27 -5.92 3.45
C LEU A 200 14.09 -5.34 4.60
N ALA A 201 14.31 -6.14 5.64
CA ALA A 201 15.10 -5.73 6.79
C ALA A 201 16.56 -5.45 6.39
N GLY A 202 17.08 -4.28 6.81
CA GLY A 202 18.43 -3.83 6.47
C GLY A 202 18.60 -3.31 5.04
N GLU A 203 17.54 -3.27 4.25
CA GLU A 203 17.58 -2.68 2.90
C GLU A 203 17.84 -1.17 2.99
N GLY A 204 18.79 -0.69 2.18
CA GLY A 204 19.09 0.74 2.06
C GLY A 204 18.04 1.49 1.24
N PRO A 205 17.94 2.82 1.39
CA PRO A 205 16.96 3.63 0.68
C PRO A 205 17.07 3.59 -0.85
N PHE A 206 18.19 3.13 -1.43
CA PHE A 206 18.39 3.08 -2.88
C PHE A 206 18.65 1.66 -3.37
N PRO A 207 17.62 0.79 -3.41
CA PRO A 207 17.81 -0.60 -3.77
C PRO A 207 18.37 -0.78 -5.19
N GLY A 208 19.42 -1.60 -5.27
CA GLY A 208 20.15 -1.86 -6.51
C GLY A 208 21.12 -0.77 -6.96
N ALA A 209 21.27 0.34 -6.22
CA ALA A 209 22.30 1.33 -6.50
C ALA A 209 23.71 0.81 -6.17
N GLU A 210 24.75 1.43 -6.73
CA GLU A 210 26.15 1.10 -6.41
C GLU A 210 26.45 1.28 -4.92
N ASN A 211 25.86 2.30 -4.30
CA ASN A 211 25.83 2.48 -2.86
C ASN A 211 24.39 2.64 -2.36
N PRO A 212 23.71 1.55 -1.97
CA PRO A 212 22.29 1.57 -1.64
C PRO A 212 21.94 2.39 -0.39
N TYR A 213 22.94 2.84 0.38
CA TYR A 213 22.76 3.62 1.61
C TYR A 213 23.02 5.12 1.44
N SER A 214 23.47 5.55 0.25
CA SER A 214 23.96 6.92 0.04
C SER A 214 23.12 7.68 -0.97
N ASN A 215 22.93 7.14 -2.17
CA ASN A 215 22.27 7.86 -3.26
C ASN A 215 21.88 6.91 -4.41
N PRO A 216 20.92 7.29 -5.28
CA PRO A 216 20.62 6.55 -6.49
C PRO A 216 21.75 6.73 -7.52
N ASN A 217 21.77 5.85 -8.52
CA ASN A 217 22.79 5.90 -9.58
C ASN A 217 22.58 7.16 -10.44
N GLY A 218 23.65 7.93 -10.64
CA GLY A 218 23.61 9.18 -11.40
C GLY A 218 23.03 10.39 -10.68
N PHE A 219 23.01 10.34 -9.36
CA PHE A 219 22.73 11.50 -8.53
C PHE A 219 23.74 11.58 -7.38
N ASN A 220 24.84 12.32 -7.57
CA ASN A 220 25.95 12.36 -6.61
C ASN A 220 25.72 13.29 -5.40
N GLU A 221 24.47 13.52 -5.02
CA GLU A 221 24.11 14.14 -3.75
C GLU A 221 23.83 13.04 -2.71
N LYS A 222 24.43 13.14 -1.53
CA LYS A 222 24.27 12.09 -0.51
C LYS A 222 23.00 12.33 0.28
N TYR A 223 22.13 11.33 0.32
CA TYR A 223 20.95 11.32 1.18
C TYR A 223 21.35 11.30 2.66
N GLN A 224 22.32 10.45 3.00
CA GLN A 224 22.79 10.31 4.37
C GLN A 224 24.25 9.85 4.43
N ASN A 225 24.88 10.04 5.60
CA ASN A 225 26.17 9.46 5.93
C ASN A 225 25.99 8.08 6.60
N GLY A 226 26.81 7.11 6.21
CA GLY A 226 26.83 5.79 6.83
C GLY A 226 25.84 4.80 6.20
N LYS A 227 25.43 3.80 6.98
CA LYS A 227 24.58 2.68 6.53
C LYS A 227 23.37 2.44 7.42
N ASN A 228 23.03 3.41 8.27
CA ASN A 228 21.87 3.28 9.14
C ASN A 228 20.61 3.31 8.26
N THR A 229 19.66 2.45 8.54
CA THR A 229 18.37 2.40 7.86
C THR A 229 17.28 2.24 8.91
N ALA A 230 16.04 2.54 8.53
CA ALA A 230 14.92 2.32 9.41
C ALA A 230 14.92 0.87 9.91
N SER A 231 14.71 0.68 11.21
CA SER A 231 14.77 -0.67 11.81
C SER A 231 13.61 -1.56 11.32
N GLY A 232 13.79 -2.89 11.38
CA GLY A 232 12.72 -3.83 11.00
C GLY A 232 12.55 -4.01 9.49
N SER A 233 11.40 -4.53 9.05
CA SER A 233 11.02 -4.73 7.63
C SER A 233 9.70 -4.04 7.33
N GLY A 234 9.28 -3.97 6.08
CA GLY A 234 7.91 -3.61 5.75
C GLY A 234 6.90 -4.63 6.27
N ALA A 235 5.66 -4.18 6.49
CA ALA A 235 4.57 -4.99 7.02
C ALA A 235 4.10 -6.07 6.03
N LEU A 236 4.41 -5.91 4.74
CA LEU A 236 3.98 -6.79 3.65
C LEU A 236 5.20 -7.40 2.93
N PRO A 237 6.05 -8.19 3.60
CA PRO A 237 7.28 -8.73 2.98
C PRO A 237 7.01 -9.63 1.77
N GLY A 238 5.79 -10.17 1.61
CA GLY A 238 5.37 -10.91 0.42
C GLY A 238 5.30 -10.07 -0.87
N THR A 239 5.26 -8.73 -0.75
CA THR A 239 5.33 -7.80 -1.90
C THR A 239 6.76 -7.33 -2.17
N SER A 240 7.76 -7.89 -1.48
CA SER A 240 9.17 -7.66 -1.77
C SER A 240 9.59 -8.31 -3.09
N GLY A 241 10.72 -7.87 -3.64
CA GLY A 241 11.20 -8.37 -4.93
C GLY A 241 12.28 -7.50 -5.55
N ASP A 242 12.80 -7.98 -6.68
CA ASP A 242 13.88 -7.35 -7.42
C ASP A 242 13.35 -6.32 -8.43
N PHE A 243 13.94 -5.12 -8.48
CA PHE A 243 13.53 -4.06 -9.42
C PHE A 243 14.11 -4.21 -10.83
N GLY A 244 14.83 -5.30 -11.13
CA GLY A 244 15.33 -5.62 -12.47
C GLY A 244 16.11 -4.48 -13.13
N ALA A 245 15.67 -4.08 -14.32
CA ALA A 245 16.26 -2.98 -15.10
C ALA A 245 16.14 -1.59 -14.44
N LEU A 246 15.32 -1.43 -13.40
CA LEU A 246 15.17 -0.18 -12.65
C LEU A 246 16.10 -0.11 -11.41
N LYS A 247 16.95 -1.11 -11.17
CA LYS A 247 17.95 -1.07 -10.09
C LYS A 247 18.77 0.22 -10.13
N GLY A 248 18.91 0.86 -8.97
CA GLY A 248 19.61 2.13 -8.84
C GLY A 248 18.83 3.35 -9.33
N LYS A 249 17.61 3.18 -9.84
CA LYS A 249 16.64 4.25 -10.14
C LYS A 249 15.47 4.28 -9.14
N ILE A 250 15.62 3.64 -7.99
CA ILE A 250 14.61 3.57 -6.94
C ILE A 250 15.11 4.31 -5.70
N ALA A 251 14.25 5.12 -5.10
CA ALA A 251 14.38 5.64 -3.76
C ALA A 251 13.19 5.15 -2.91
N SER A 252 13.44 4.16 -2.05
CA SER A 252 12.48 3.56 -1.12
C SER A 252 12.74 4.10 0.28
N PHE A 253 12.04 5.17 0.65
CA PHE A 253 12.21 5.85 1.92
C PHE A 253 11.30 5.24 2.99
N CYS A 254 11.86 5.08 4.18
CA CYS A 254 11.15 4.62 5.36
C CYS A 254 11.58 5.47 6.56
N SER A 255 10.59 6.04 7.26
CA SER A 255 10.82 6.77 8.51
C SER A 255 10.92 5.77 9.67
N ASP A 256 11.84 6.01 10.59
CA ASP A 256 11.93 5.19 11.81
C ASP A 256 10.63 5.26 12.60
N GLY A 257 10.08 4.10 12.95
CA GLY A 257 8.82 4.00 13.71
C GLY A 257 7.55 3.92 12.85
N ASP A 258 7.62 4.15 11.54
CA ASP A 258 6.49 3.90 10.64
C ASP A 258 6.29 2.40 10.46
N LEU A 259 5.37 1.77 11.21
CA LEU A 259 5.18 0.32 11.19
C LEU A 259 4.73 -0.23 9.82
N THR A 260 4.34 0.63 8.87
CA THR A 260 4.09 0.20 7.49
C THR A 260 5.36 -0.32 6.83
N CYS A 261 6.50 0.37 7.04
CA CYS A 261 7.78 0.07 6.40
C CYS A 261 8.89 -0.34 7.40
N ALA A 262 8.70 -0.10 8.70
CA ALA A 262 9.66 -0.33 9.79
C ALA A 262 9.08 -1.23 10.89
N ALA A 263 8.32 -2.24 10.49
CA ALA A 263 7.75 -3.24 11.38
C ALA A 263 8.87 -4.07 12.06
N PRO A 264 8.93 -4.14 13.41
CA PRO A 264 9.96 -4.88 14.13
C PRO A 264 10.03 -6.36 13.73
N ALA A 265 11.21 -6.98 13.84
CA ALA A 265 11.31 -8.43 13.69
C ALA A 265 10.50 -9.16 14.77
N ASN A 266 10.24 -10.46 14.58
CA ASN A 266 9.56 -11.29 15.58
C ASN A 266 8.17 -10.75 15.98
N ILE A 267 7.35 -10.44 14.98
CA ILE A 267 5.95 -10.04 15.11
C ILE A 267 5.01 -10.92 14.27
N SER A 268 5.33 -12.20 14.09
CA SER A 268 4.63 -13.09 13.14
C SER A 268 3.10 -13.10 13.28
N LEU A 269 2.56 -13.01 14.49
CA LEU A 269 1.11 -12.92 14.69
C LEU A 269 0.50 -11.61 14.15
N LEU A 270 1.23 -10.49 14.17
CA LEU A 270 0.80 -9.24 13.55
C LEU A 270 0.88 -9.30 12.03
N ILE A 271 1.90 -9.96 11.47
CA ILE A 271 1.98 -10.21 10.02
C ILE A 271 0.83 -11.11 9.56
N LEU A 272 0.52 -12.17 10.31
CA LEU A 272 -0.64 -13.01 10.05
C LEU A 272 -1.94 -12.19 10.09
N ALA A 273 -2.10 -11.33 11.10
CA ALA A 273 -3.27 -10.45 11.20
C ALA A 273 -3.34 -9.46 10.03
N ALA A 274 -2.22 -8.92 9.56
CA ALA A 274 -2.17 -8.05 8.39
C ALA A 274 -2.55 -8.79 7.10
N ASN A 275 -2.02 -10.00 6.90
CA ASN A 275 -2.35 -10.87 5.77
C ASN A 275 -3.84 -11.24 5.71
N VAL A 276 -4.44 -11.55 6.87
CA VAL A 276 -5.88 -11.75 6.99
C VAL A 276 -6.63 -10.44 6.75
N GLY A 277 -6.19 -9.34 7.36
CA GLY A 277 -6.82 -8.02 7.24
C GLY A 277 -6.93 -7.53 5.81
N ARG A 278 -5.91 -7.76 4.98
CA ARG A 278 -5.90 -7.43 3.54
C ARG A 278 -6.97 -8.15 2.72
N GLN A 279 -7.51 -9.25 3.24
CA GLN A 279 -8.55 -10.06 2.61
C GLN A 279 -9.95 -9.75 3.16
N LEU A 280 -10.05 -8.81 4.11
CA LEU A 280 -11.31 -8.37 4.70
C LEU A 280 -11.69 -7.00 4.17
N ASN A 281 -12.99 -6.72 4.22
CA ASN A 281 -13.48 -5.36 4.08
C ASN A 281 -13.26 -4.60 5.41
N VAL A 282 -12.09 -3.97 5.52
CA VAL A 282 -11.68 -3.23 6.72
C VAL A 282 -12.43 -1.91 6.84
N ASP A 283 -12.80 -1.27 5.74
CA ASP A 283 -13.54 0.00 5.77
C ASP A 283 -14.96 -0.21 6.31
N GLN A 284 -15.62 -1.31 5.93
CA GLN A 284 -16.90 -1.74 6.50
C GLN A 284 -16.76 -2.14 7.97
N LEU A 285 -15.71 -2.87 8.34
CA LEU A 285 -15.43 -3.21 9.75
C LEU A 285 -15.22 -1.94 10.59
N GLN A 286 -14.51 -0.95 10.06
CA GLN A 286 -14.28 0.33 10.72
C GLN A 286 -15.58 1.13 10.86
N ALA A 287 -16.42 1.15 9.82
CA ALA A 287 -17.67 1.91 9.80
C ALA A 287 -18.79 1.26 10.64
N GLN A 288 -18.89 -0.06 10.63
CA GLN A 288 -20.03 -0.81 11.18
C GLN A 288 -19.67 -1.67 12.41
N ASN A 289 -18.38 -1.75 12.78
CA ASN A 289 -17.86 -2.69 13.78
C ASN A 289 -18.16 -4.17 13.40
N LEU A 290 -18.04 -5.07 14.36
CA LEU A 290 -18.37 -6.48 14.17
C LEU A 290 -19.89 -6.67 14.10
N THR A 291 -20.39 -7.06 12.93
CA THR A 291 -21.78 -7.39 12.64
C THR A 291 -21.87 -8.87 12.25
N PRO A 292 -23.06 -9.48 12.12
CA PRO A 292 -23.18 -10.83 11.58
C PRO A 292 -22.59 -10.96 10.16
N ALA A 293 -22.70 -9.92 9.32
CA ALA A 293 -22.13 -9.93 7.97
C ALA A 293 -20.60 -9.91 8.02
N THR A 294 -20.02 -8.89 8.68
CA THR A 294 -18.56 -8.76 8.79
C THR A 294 -17.92 -9.90 9.59
N GLY A 295 -18.65 -10.48 10.55
CA GLY A 295 -18.24 -11.69 11.25
C GLY A 295 -18.23 -12.94 10.37
N MET A 296 -19.16 -13.07 9.42
CA MET A 296 -19.13 -14.15 8.43
C MET A 296 -17.99 -13.97 7.44
N ASP A 297 -17.66 -12.75 7.03
CA ASP A 297 -16.51 -12.48 6.15
C ASP A 297 -15.20 -12.90 6.82
N ILE A 298 -15.01 -12.53 8.09
CA ILE A 298 -13.88 -12.99 8.91
C ILE A 298 -13.84 -14.52 8.97
N ALA A 299 -14.99 -15.17 9.23
CA ALA A 299 -15.06 -16.63 9.32
C ALA A 299 -14.70 -17.32 7.99
N VAL A 300 -15.12 -16.76 6.84
CA VAL A 300 -14.80 -17.29 5.51
C VAL A 300 -13.31 -17.17 5.22
N VAL A 301 -12.71 -16.00 5.48
CA VAL A 301 -11.26 -15.80 5.27
C VAL A 301 -10.44 -16.72 6.17
N MET A 302 -10.73 -16.74 7.48
CA MET A 302 -10.05 -17.64 8.42
C MET A 302 -10.24 -19.11 8.05
N GLY A 303 -11.45 -19.49 7.60
CA GLY A 303 -11.76 -20.84 7.13
C GLY A 303 -10.94 -21.24 5.91
N ARG A 304 -10.76 -20.33 4.94
CA ARG A 304 -9.89 -20.54 3.77
C ARG A 304 -8.43 -20.69 4.17
N VAL A 305 -7.89 -19.77 4.98
CA VAL A 305 -6.50 -19.84 5.46
C VAL A 305 -6.22 -21.16 6.18
N MET A 306 -7.15 -21.61 7.03
CA MET A 306 -7.03 -22.91 7.70
C MET A 306 -7.10 -24.08 6.73
N PHE A 307 -8.01 -24.03 5.75
CA PHE A 307 -8.11 -25.05 4.71
C PHE A 307 -6.82 -25.14 3.88
N ASP A 308 -6.28 -24.02 3.44
CA ASP A 308 -5.04 -23.95 2.67
C ASP A 308 -3.85 -24.42 3.50
N ALA A 309 -3.79 -24.12 4.79
CA ALA A 309 -2.76 -24.64 5.69
C ALA A 309 -2.79 -26.17 5.77
N PHE A 310 -3.96 -26.77 5.93
CA PHE A 310 -4.09 -28.23 5.93
C PHE A 310 -3.77 -28.84 4.57
N ASN A 311 -4.20 -28.20 3.49
CA ASN A 311 -3.90 -28.64 2.14
C ASN A 311 -2.38 -28.63 1.88
N ASP A 312 -1.69 -27.54 2.23
CA ASP A 312 -0.24 -27.38 2.11
C ASP A 312 0.53 -28.43 2.92
N ILE A 313 0.16 -28.64 4.19
CA ILE A 313 0.77 -29.66 5.05
C ILE A 313 0.51 -31.07 4.49
N SER A 314 -0.70 -31.34 4.00
CA SER A 314 -1.04 -32.65 3.44
C SER A 314 -0.31 -32.94 2.12
N GLY A 315 -0.05 -31.89 1.33
CA GLY A 315 0.73 -31.95 0.10
C GLY A 315 2.24 -32.07 0.34
N ASN A 316 2.71 -31.78 1.56
CA ASN A 316 4.12 -31.86 1.95
C ASN A 316 4.38 -33.03 2.92
N PRO A 317 4.64 -34.27 2.41
CA PRO A 317 4.84 -35.44 3.27
C PRO A 317 6.08 -35.33 4.18
N ALA A 318 7.00 -34.42 3.89
CA ALA A 318 8.19 -34.16 4.70
C ALA A 318 7.99 -33.08 5.77
N TRP A 319 6.82 -32.43 5.85
CA TRP A 319 6.58 -31.32 6.78
C TRP A 319 6.80 -31.73 8.25
N MET A 320 6.41 -32.94 8.65
CA MET A 320 6.66 -33.44 10.02
C MET A 320 8.15 -33.51 10.37
N GLN A 321 9.03 -33.64 9.37
CA GLN A 321 10.47 -33.72 9.52
C GLN A 321 11.15 -32.35 9.35
N SER A 322 10.47 -31.38 8.73
CA SER A 322 11.02 -30.05 8.44
C SER A 322 11.08 -29.16 9.69
N ASP A 323 11.74 -28.01 9.52
CA ASP A 323 11.79 -26.93 10.52
C ASP A 323 10.60 -25.97 10.43
N GLU A 324 9.80 -26.03 9.35
CA GLU A 324 8.65 -25.14 9.11
C GLU A 324 7.54 -25.39 10.13
N THR A 325 7.23 -24.42 10.98
CA THR A 325 6.18 -24.53 11.99
C THR A 325 4.77 -24.37 11.39
N PHE A 326 3.73 -24.70 12.15
CA PHE A 326 2.35 -24.45 11.75
C PHE A 326 2.08 -22.95 11.59
N LEU A 327 2.69 -22.11 12.44
CA LEU A 327 2.62 -20.66 12.27
C LEU A 327 3.31 -20.19 10.98
N ASP A 328 4.42 -20.81 10.59
CA ASP A 328 5.08 -20.52 9.30
C ASP A 328 4.18 -20.91 8.12
N VAL A 329 3.49 -22.05 8.21
CA VAL A 329 2.48 -22.44 7.22
C VAL A 329 1.33 -21.42 7.18
N LEU A 330 0.78 -21.02 8.33
CA LEU A 330 -0.28 -20.01 8.39
C LEU A 330 0.16 -18.68 7.78
N LEU A 331 1.39 -18.23 8.06
CA LEU A 331 1.97 -17.03 7.45
C LEU A 331 2.06 -17.17 5.93
N LYS A 332 2.55 -18.31 5.45
CA LYS A 332 2.69 -18.62 4.03
C LYS A 332 1.36 -18.63 3.29
N VAL A 333 0.36 -19.35 3.82
CA VAL A 333 -0.93 -19.54 3.14
C VAL A 333 -1.92 -18.39 3.37
N SER A 334 -1.68 -17.55 4.39
CA SER A 334 -2.47 -16.33 4.59
C SER A 334 -2.05 -15.19 3.65
N ASP A 335 -0.86 -15.26 3.04
CA ASP A 335 -0.46 -14.29 2.03
C ASP A 335 -1.46 -14.29 0.86
N PRO A 336 -2.08 -13.15 0.50
CA PRO A 336 -3.03 -13.10 -0.62
C PRO A 336 -2.45 -13.56 -1.96
N ALA A 337 -1.13 -13.50 -2.14
CA ALA A 337 -0.44 -13.98 -3.33
C ALA A 337 -0.18 -15.50 -3.32
N TYR A 338 -0.49 -16.20 -2.21
CA TYR A 338 -0.30 -17.63 -2.10
C TYR A 338 -1.08 -18.37 -3.20
N LYS A 339 -0.36 -19.20 -3.95
CA LYS A 339 -0.94 -20.13 -4.91
C LYS A 339 -0.68 -21.55 -4.39
N PRO A 340 -1.71 -22.36 -4.18
CA PRO A 340 -1.53 -23.76 -3.80
C PRO A 340 -0.60 -24.44 -4.80
N SER A 341 0.37 -25.21 -4.29
CA SER A 341 1.20 -26.05 -5.15
C SER A 341 0.31 -27.04 -5.90
N GLU A 342 0.52 -27.23 -7.21
CA GLU A 342 -0.15 -28.34 -7.90
C GLU A 342 0.21 -29.65 -7.19
N PRO A 343 -0.78 -30.51 -6.87
CA PRO A 343 -0.50 -31.74 -6.16
C PRO A 343 0.43 -32.62 -7.01
N THR A 344 1.67 -32.79 -6.58
CA THR A 344 2.66 -33.64 -7.25
C THR A 344 2.36 -35.14 -7.11
N THR A 345 1.26 -35.52 -6.47
CA THR A 345 0.84 -36.92 -6.28
C THR A 345 -0.68 -37.05 -6.36
N GLU A 346 -1.14 -38.03 -7.15
CA GLU A 346 -2.54 -38.46 -7.16
C GLU A 346 -3.04 -38.77 -5.74
N PRO A 347 -4.32 -38.50 -5.45
CA PRO A 347 -4.89 -38.77 -4.14
C PRO A 347 -4.84 -40.28 -3.87
N VAL A 348 -3.97 -40.69 -2.95
CA VAL A 348 -3.96 -42.07 -2.46
C VAL A 348 -5.23 -42.25 -1.64
N ALA A 349 -6.25 -42.90 -2.23
CA ALA A 349 -7.38 -43.44 -1.49
C ALA A 349 -6.82 -44.44 -0.46
N LYS A 350 -6.71 -44.02 0.81
CA LYS A 350 -6.19 -44.87 1.88
C LYS A 350 -7.28 -45.81 2.37
N ASP A 351 -7.37 -46.99 1.75
CA ASP A 351 -7.95 -48.16 2.41
C ASP A 351 -6.90 -48.82 3.30
N SER A 352 -7.18 -48.83 4.60
CA SER A 352 -6.47 -49.50 5.70
C SER A 352 -5.17 -48.87 6.22
N VAL A 353 -5.23 -48.52 7.51
CA VAL A 353 -4.12 -48.10 8.37
C VAL A 353 -3.17 -49.28 8.60
N SER A 354 -1.94 -49.18 8.08
CA SER A 354 -0.84 -50.09 8.36
C SER A 354 0.33 -49.36 9.03
N THR A 355 1.18 -50.13 9.69
CA THR A 355 2.25 -49.76 10.64
C THR A 355 3.27 -48.71 10.15
N GLU A 356 3.24 -48.29 8.89
CA GLU A 356 3.94 -47.10 8.39
C GLU A 356 3.40 -45.76 8.94
N GLU A 357 2.19 -45.71 9.51
CA GLU A 357 1.64 -44.49 10.16
C GLU A 357 2.29 -44.11 11.51
N VAL A 358 3.23 -44.91 12.00
CA VAL A 358 3.98 -44.61 13.24
C VAL A 358 5.17 -43.66 12.96
N SER A 359 5.59 -43.53 11.69
CA SER A 359 6.73 -42.69 11.27
C SER A 359 6.52 -41.18 11.49
N PRO A 360 5.36 -40.58 11.17
CA PRO A 360 5.13 -39.15 11.43
C PRO A 360 5.02 -38.81 12.92
N LEU A 361 4.45 -39.72 13.73
CA LEU A 361 4.29 -39.52 15.17
C LEU A 361 5.63 -39.52 15.92
N ALA A 362 6.66 -40.18 15.39
CA ALA A 362 8.00 -40.15 15.96
C ALA A 362 8.60 -38.73 16.00
N TYR A 363 8.21 -37.88 15.04
CA TYR A 363 8.66 -36.49 14.98
C TYR A 363 7.78 -35.54 15.81
N LEU A 364 6.62 -35.99 16.31
CA LEU A 364 5.65 -35.14 17.00
C LEU A 364 6.24 -34.41 18.23
N PRO A 365 7.05 -35.05 19.12
CA PRO A 365 7.66 -34.32 20.24
C PRO A 365 8.62 -33.22 19.78
N GLN A 366 9.43 -33.49 18.75
CA GLN A 366 10.35 -32.49 18.18
C GLN A 366 9.57 -31.38 17.47
N LYS A 367 8.51 -31.72 16.74
CA LYS A 367 7.64 -30.75 16.07
C LYS A 367 6.98 -29.83 17.08
N LEU A 368 6.35 -30.38 18.13
CA LEU A 368 5.72 -29.60 19.20
C LEU A 368 6.73 -28.66 19.89
N PHE A 369 7.97 -29.13 20.11
CA PHE A 369 9.04 -28.26 20.62
C PHE A 369 9.35 -27.10 19.67
N LYS A 370 9.50 -27.38 18.36
CA LYS A 370 9.70 -26.34 17.34
C LYS A 370 8.53 -25.37 17.24
N GLU A 371 7.27 -25.83 17.38
CA GLU A 371 6.09 -24.96 17.42
C GLU A 371 6.15 -23.98 18.60
N ILE A 372 6.43 -24.47 19.81
CA ILE A 372 6.47 -23.63 21.02
C ILE A 372 7.63 -22.64 20.96
N VAL A 373 8.83 -23.13 20.62
CA VAL A 373 10.02 -22.28 20.52
C VAL A 373 9.87 -21.28 19.38
N GLY A 374 9.37 -21.72 18.23
CA GLY A 374 9.08 -20.89 17.06
C GLY A 374 8.07 -19.80 17.41
N LEU A 375 6.93 -20.15 18.01
CA LEU A 375 5.91 -19.18 18.43
C LEU A 375 6.49 -18.10 19.36
N ILE A 376 7.27 -18.47 20.37
CA ILE A 376 7.88 -17.52 21.30
C ILE A 376 8.92 -16.66 20.56
N ALA A 377 9.83 -17.30 19.81
CA ALA A 377 10.92 -16.62 19.12
C ALA A 377 10.42 -15.62 18.07
N THR A 378 9.40 -15.99 17.29
CA THR A 378 8.86 -15.16 16.21
C THR A 378 7.81 -14.15 16.68
N ASN A 379 7.52 -14.07 17.98
CA ASN A 379 6.55 -13.11 18.54
C ASN A 379 7.08 -12.31 19.74
N GLN A 380 8.40 -12.28 19.95
CA GLN A 380 9.02 -11.55 21.06
C GLN A 380 8.63 -10.06 21.08
N ASN A 381 8.37 -9.46 19.91
CA ASN A 381 8.02 -8.04 19.79
C ASN A 381 6.51 -7.81 19.58
N THR A 382 5.69 -8.86 19.44
CA THR A 382 4.23 -8.71 19.25
C THR A 382 3.56 -7.98 20.40
N ILE A 383 3.81 -8.39 21.64
CA ILE A 383 3.20 -7.77 22.83
C ILE A 383 3.68 -6.31 22.99
N PRO A 384 4.99 -6.00 22.93
CA PRO A 384 5.47 -4.62 22.95
C PRO A 384 4.82 -3.72 21.90
N VAL A 385 4.69 -4.19 20.65
CA VAL A 385 4.08 -3.41 19.57
C VAL A 385 2.61 -3.12 19.86
N VAL A 386 1.82 -4.14 20.26
CA VAL A 386 0.39 -3.96 20.58
C VAL A 386 0.19 -3.05 21.79
N MET A 387 1.03 -3.15 22.81
CA MET A 387 0.93 -2.32 24.01
C MET A 387 1.26 -0.85 23.77
N ASN A 388 1.98 -0.53 22.69
CA ASN A 388 2.45 0.82 22.41
C ASN A 388 1.54 1.60 21.45
N ASP A 389 0.28 1.19 21.28
CA ASP A 389 -0.68 1.78 20.33
C ASP A 389 -0.11 1.86 18.89
N PRO A 390 -0.01 0.71 18.20
CA PRO A 390 0.64 0.66 16.89
C PRO A 390 -0.08 1.52 15.85
N TYR A 391 -1.39 1.74 16.00
CA TYR A 391 -2.16 2.64 15.15
C TYR A 391 -1.77 4.09 15.41
N GLY A 392 -1.76 4.53 16.67
CA GLY A 392 -1.33 5.90 17.03
C GLY A 392 0.11 6.20 16.64
N LEU A 393 1.03 5.26 16.84
CA LEU A 393 2.44 5.41 16.43
C LEU A 393 2.64 5.53 14.93
N THR A 394 1.80 4.88 14.14
CA THR A 394 1.95 4.85 12.68
C THR A 394 1.12 5.96 12.05
N LEU A 395 -0.20 5.94 12.30
CA LEU A 395 -1.20 6.75 11.61
C LEU A 395 -1.84 7.81 12.54
N GLY A 396 -1.37 7.96 13.76
CA GLY A 396 -1.86 8.99 14.67
C GLY A 396 -1.71 10.39 14.06
N PRO A 397 -2.74 11.24 14.10
CA PRO A 397 -2.61 12.62 13.64
C PRO A 397 -1.48 13.33 14.39
N ASP A 398 -0.60 14.00 13.64
CA ASP A 398 0.56 14.78 14.12
C ASP A 398 1.69 14.02 14.84
N VAL A 399 1.42 12.83 15.37
CA VAL A 399 2.36 12.00 16.13
C VAL A 399 2.78 10.72 15.42
N GLY A 400 2.07 10.35 14.36
CA GLY A 400 2.31 9.15 13.59
C GLY A 400 3.52 9.28 12.66
N HIS A 401 4.41 8.31 12.72
CA HIS A 401 5.64 8.27 11.93
C HIS A 401 5.40 8.10 10.42
N HIS A 402 4.19 7.70 10.02
CA HIS A 402 3.80 7.60 8.61
C HIS A 402 3.79 8.95 7.87
N PHE A 403 3.87 10.06 8.61
CA PHE A 403 3.85 11.42 8.09
C PHE A 403 5.19 12.15 8.24
N ASP A 404 6.25 11.43 8.63
CA ASP A 404 7.54 12.04 8.99
C ASP A 404 8.44 12.35 7.78
N TYR A 405 8.15 11.82 6.60
CA TYR A 405 9.00 11.95 5.39
C TYR A 405 9.29 13.40 4.96
N TRP A 406 8.46 14.35 5.39
CA TRP A 406 8.59 15.79 5.12
C TRP A 406 9.24 16.57 6.27
N ARG A 407 9.68 15.88 7.34
CA ARG A 407 10.29 16.48 8.54
C ARG A 407 11.42 15.64 9.14
N ASP A 408 11.78 14.52 8.52
CA ASP A 408 12.74 13.52 9.00
C ASP A 408 14.21 13.87 8.74
N SER A 409 14.54 15.14 8.48
CA SER A 409 15.94 15.58 8.36
C SER A 409 16.67 15.39 9.69
N ASP A 410 17.90 14.91 9.63
CA ASP A 410 18.78 14.75 10.78
C ASP A 410 20.22 15.14 10.42
N ALA A 411 20.44 16.44 10.27
CA ALA A 411 21.74 16.99 9.91
C ALA A 411 22.84 16.60 10.93
N ALA A 412 22.48 16.43 12.20
CA ALA A 412 23.41 16.03 13.25
C ALA A 412 23.96 14.62 13.03
N ASN A 413 23.15 13.71 12.48
CA ASN A 413 23.54 12.36 12.11
C ASN A 413 23.85 12.20 10.61
N GLY A 414 24.07 13.32 9.90
CA GLY A 414 24.55 13.33 8.53
C GLY A 414 23.48 13.08 7.47
N LYS A 415 22.21 13.33 7.78
CA LYS A 415 21.06 13.34 6.85
C LYS A 415 20.50 14.76 6.76
N PRO A 416 21.10 15.68 5.99
CA PRO A 416 20.77 17.11 6.09
C PRO A 416 19.42 17.49 5.48
N LEU A 417 18.88 16.67 4.57
CA LEU A 417 17.59 16.87 3.93
C LEU A 417 16.56 15.87 4.46
N THR A 418 15.30 16.27 4.44
CA THR A 418 14.18 15.33 4.58
C THR A 418 14.14 14.37 3.39
N SER A 419 13.46 13.24 3.55
CA SER A 419 13.24 12.28 2.46
C SER A 419 12.51 12.95 1.29
N ALA A 420 11.53 13.80 1.57
CA ALA A 420 10.78 14.55 0.56
C ALA A 420 11.64 15.59 -0.17
N GLU A 421 12.45 16.38 0.53
CA GLU A 421 13.36 17.37 -0.08
C GLU A 421 14.39 16.69 -0.99
N TYR A 422 14.98 15.58 -0.53
CA TYR A 422 15.93 14.82 -1.34
C TYR A 422 15.26 14.25 -2.61
N ALA A 423 14.07 13.67 -2.47
CA ALA A 423 13.29 13.15 -3.59
C ALA A 423 12.94 14.24 -4.62
N ALA A 424 12.46 15.39 -4.15
CA ALA A 424 12.12 16.54 -4.98
C ALA A 424 13.35 17.03 -5.78
N ALA A 425 14.50 17.20 -5.10
CA ALA A 425 15.74 17.59 -5.75
C ALA A 425 16.22 16.59 -6.80
N TRP A 426 16.11 15.30 -6.49
CA TRP A 426 16.47 14.24 -7.43
C TRP A 426 15.58 14.22 -8.68
N LEU A 427 14.25 14.29 -8.50
CA LEU A 427 13.31 14.30 -9.63
C LEU A 427 13.45 15.57 -10.49
N THR A 428 13.70 16.72 -9.86
CA THR A 428 13.98 17.98 -10.57
C THR A 428 15.24 17.87 -11.43
N TYR A 429 16.32 17.30 -10.89
CA TYR A 429 17.54 17.03 -11.65
C TYR A 429 17.27 16.10 -12.85
N LEU A 430 16.51 15.02 -12.65
CA LEU A 430 16.16 14.09 -13.74
C LEU A 430 15.33 14.76 -14.84
N ALA A 431 14.37 15.62 -14.47
CA ALA A 431 13.57 16.38 -15.43
C ALA A 431 14.42 17.36 -16.25
N LYS A 432 15.37 18.07 -15.63
CA LYS A 432 16.33 18.95 -16.34
C LYS A 432 17.17 18.16 -17.36
N GLN A 433 17.64 16.97 -16.99
CA GLN A 433 18.39 16.10 -17.91
C GLN A 433 17.54 15.65 -19.10
N ALA A 434 16.28 15.26 -18.86
CA ALA A 434 15.36 14.85 -19.92
C ALA A 434 15.04 16.01 -20.88
N GLN A 435 14.76 17.20 -20.36
CA GLN A 435 14.56 18.42 -21.15
C GLN A 435 15.74 18.72 -22.09
N ASP A 436 16.96 18.51 -21.61
CA ASP A 436 18.17 18.76 -22.39
C ASP A 436 18.47 17.65 -23.40
N GLY A 437 17.64 16.60 -23.48
CA GLY A 437 17.87 15.42 -24.31
C GLY A 437 19.11 14.62 -23.91
N LYS A 438 19.57 14.79 -22.67
CA LYS A 438 20.76 14.13 -22.14
C LYS A 438 20.38 12.80 -21.49
N PRO A 439 21.18 11.74 -21.63
CA PRO A 439 21.05 10.59 -20.74
C PRO A 439 21.31 11.03 -19.30
N VAL A 440 20.78 10.28 -18.32
CA VAL A 440 21.11 10.49 -16.91
C VAL A 440 22.63 10.31 -16.75
N ASP A 441 23.33 11.37 -16.35
CA ASP A 441 24.77 11.33 -16.16
C ASP A 441 25.07 10.66 -14.82
N SER A 442 25.72 9.49 -14.87
CA SER A 442 26.06 8.70 -13.70
C SER A 442 27.06 9.38 -12.74
N SER A 443 27.72 10.45 -13.21
CA SER A 443 28.80 11.17 -12.51
C SER A 443 28.44 12.60 -12.11
N ALA A 444 27.32 13.13 -12.59
CA ALA A 444 26.94 14.50 -12.30
C ALA A 444 26.40 14.65 -10.87
N LYS A 445 26.80 15.76 -10.25
CA LYS A 445 26.23 16.25 -9.00
C LYS A 445 25.27 17.40 -9.35
N PRO A 446 24.04 17.43 -8.80
CA PRO A 446 23.19 18.61 -8.96
C PRO A 446 23.93 19.85 -8.44
N THR A 447 23.78 20.96 -9.14
CA THR A 447 24.29 22.25 -8.69
C THR A 447 23.56 22.71 -7.44
N ALA A 448 24.19 23.57 -6.64
CA ALA A 448 23.56 24.12 -5.44
C ALA A 448 22.28 24.92 -5.76
N GLU A 449 22.21 25.52 -6.95
CA GLU A 449 21.04 26.21 -7.46
C GLU A 449 19.91 25.23 -7.80
N GLU A 450 20.20 24.12 -8.49
CA GLU A 450 19.21 23.06 -8.75
C GLU A 450 18.64 22.44 -7.48
N MET A 451 19.50 22.26 -6.46
CA MET A 451 19.08 21.80 -5.14
C MET A 451 18.19 22.82 -4.45
N ALA A 452 18.57 24.10 -4.48
CA ALA A 452 17.81 25.18 -3.86
C ALA A 452 16.44 25.38 -4.53
N ASP A 453 16.38 25.41 -5.86
CA ASP A 453 15.13 25.56 -6.63
C ASP A 453 14.12 24.46 -6.26
N ALA A 454 14.59 23.21 -6.15
CA ALA A 454 13.73 22.09 -5.82
C ALA A 454 13.21 22.15 -4.37
N ILE A 455 14.05 22.60 -3.44
CA ILE A 455 13.67 22.80 -2.03
C ILE A 455 12.69 23.97 -1.89
N ASP A 456 12.93 25.07 -2.60
CA ASP A 456 12.06 26.25 -2.61
C ASP A 456 10.69 25.93 -3.21
N ALA A 457 10.63 25.12 -4.28
CA ALA A 457 9.39 24.62 -4.87
C ALA A 457 8.58 23.75 -3.89
N LEU A 458 9.27 22.94 -3.07
CA LEU A 458 8.64 22.17 -1.99
C LEU A 458 8.02 23.10 -0.93
N ALA A 459 8.74 24.15 -0.54
CA ALA A 459 8.30 25.13 0.46
C ALA A 459 7.14 26.02 -0.03
N ALA A 460 7.03 26.24 -1.34
CA ALA A 460 5.95 27.01 -1.97
C ALA A 460 4.64 26.21 -2.14
N SER A 461 4.69 24.88 -2.01
CA SER A 461 3.49 24.05 -1.97
C SER A 461 2.73 24.29 -0.65
N PRO A 462 1.38 24.22 -0.63
CA PRO A 462 0.60 24.44 0.59
C PRO A 462 1.15 23.56 1.73
N SER A 463 1.56 24.22 2.81
CA SER A 463 2.44 23.65 3.82
C SER A 463 1.86 22.42 4.51
N VAL A 464 2.70 21.41 4.76
CA VAL A 464 2.42 20.20 5.58
C VAL A 464 2.07 20.53 7.03
N THR A 465 2.24 21.78 7.45
CA THR A 465 2.18 22.25 8.84
C THR A 465 0.87 22.90 9.30
N ASP A 466 -0.13 23.15 8.43
CA ASP A 466 -1.31 23.97 8.80
C ASP A 466 -2.67 23.23 8.89
N SER A 467 -2.72 21.91 8.76
CA SER A 467 -3.97 21.14 8.83
C SER A 467 -4.38 20.74 10.25
N ALA A 468 -4.53 21.72 11.14
CA ALA A 468 -5.28 21.58 12.38
C ALA A 468 -6.48 22.54 12.42
N LYS A 469 -7.32 22.49 11.38
CA LYS A 469 -8.69 22.98 11.51
C LYS A 469 -9.66 22.03 10.81
N PRO A 470 -10.44 21.24 11.55
CA PRO A 470 -11.55 20.52 10.97
C PRO A 470 -12.53 21.56 10.41
N THR A 471 -12.85 21.45 9.13
CA THR A 471 -14.05 22.06 8.58
C THR A 471 -15.24 21.31 9.19
N THR A 472 -15.72 21.79 10.34
CA THR A 472 -17.00 21.34 10.91
C THR A 472 -18.11 21.68 9.93
N THR A 473 -18.50 20.71 9.11
CA THR A 473 -19.84 20.70 8.54
C THR A 473 -20.78 20.48 9.72
N THR A 474 -21.50 21.54 10.09
CA THR A 474 -22.45 21.57 11.20
C THR A 474 -23.58 20.59 10.90
N VAL A 475 -23.46 19.33 11.31
CA VAL A 475 -24.62 18.44 11.42
C VAL A 475 -25.32 18.80 12.73
N ALA A 476 -26.51 19.36 12.60
CA ALA A 476 -27.34 19.77 13.73
C ALA A 476 -27.51 18.60 14.71
N ALA A 477 -27.10 18.82 15.96
CA ALA A 477 -27.33 17.91 17.07
C ALA A 477 -28.84 17.69 17.25
N VAL A 478 -29.30 16.44 17.09
CA VAL A 478 -30.63 16.03 17.52
C VAL A 478 -30.59 15.81 19.02
N GLN A 479 -31.29 16.67 19.77
CA GLN A 479 -31.51 16.51 21.21
C GLN A 479 -32.30 15.22 21.51
N PRO A 480 -32.03 14.52 22.64
CA PRO A 480 -32.89 13.45 23.11
C PRO A 480 -34.20 14.02 23.68
N ALA A 481 -35.34 13.49 23.25
CA ALA A 481 -36.65 13.82 23.82
C ALA A 481 -36.84 13.17 25.21
N PRO A 482 -37.60 13.78 26.14
CA PRO A 482 -37.77 13.27 27.50
C PRO A 482 -38.76 12.10 27.59
N ALA A 483 -38.56 11.30 28.64
CA ALA A 483 -39.28 10.08 28.97
C ALA A 483 -40.82 10.22 29.02
N GLY A 484 -41.50 9.26 28.39
CA GLY A 484 -42.92 8.97 28.59
C GLY A 484 -43.08 7.52 29.03
N SER A 485 -43.62 7.33 30.23
CA SER A 485 -43.96 6.04 30.85
C SER A 485 -45.11 5.35 30.13
N GLU A 486 -45.03 4.04 29.88
CA GLU A 486 -46.19 3.14 30.00
C GLU A 486 -45.81 1.63 30.06
N SER A 487 -46.20 1.04 31.19
CA SER A 487 -46.66 -0.33 31.52
C SER A 487 -46.01 -1.62 30.97
N VAL A 488 -45.74 -2.49 31.95
CA VAL A 488 -45.19 -3.85 31.98
C VAL A 488 -46.18 -4.94 31.53
N ALA A 489 -45.67 -6.01 30.88
CA ALA A 489 -46.16 -7.41 30.98
C ALA A 489 -45.07 -8.43 30.53
N PRO A 490 -45.08 -9.70 31.01
CA PRO A 490 -43.86 -10.43 31.37
C PRO A 490 -43.30 -11.40 30.31
N ALA A 491 -42.00 -11.70 30.42
CA ALA A 491 -41.27 -12.70 29.63
C ALA A 491 -41.47 -14.13 30.16
N PRO A 492 -41.41 -15.18 29.31
CA PRO A 492 -41.44 -16.58 29.74
C PRO A 492 -40.07 -17.08 30.21
N ALA A 493 -40.11 -17.99 31.18
CA ALA A 493 -38.96 -18.56 31.91
C ALA A 493 -38.07 -19.49 31.06
N ALA A 494 -36.77 -19.43 31.31
CA ALA A 494 -35.77 -20.40 30.87
C ALA A 494 -35.73 -21.63 31.81
N PRO A 495 -35.39 -22.83 31.32
CA PRO A 495 -35.35 -24.04 32.14
C PRO A 495 -34.04 -24.14 32.95
N THR A 496 -34.18 -24.57 34.19
CA THR A 496 -33.13 -24.92 35.15
C THR A 496 -32.49 -26.27 34.82
N THR A 497 -31.17 -26.37 34.87
CA THR A 497 -30.44 -27.64 35.06
C THR A 497 -29.44 -27.54 36.21
N SER A 498 -29.34 -28.66 36.93
CA SER A 498 -28.88 -28.80 38.30
C SER A 498 -27.37 -28.72 38.51
N ALA A 499 -26.99 -28.27 39.71
CA ALA A 499 -25.64 -28.26 40.25
C ALA A 499 -25.03 -29.66 40.41
N VAL A 500 -23.74 -29.79 40.10
CA VAL A 500 -22.85 -30.87 40.54
C VAL A 500 -21.60 -30.24 41.17
N ALA A 501 -21.21 -30.75 42.34
CA ALA A 501 -20.17 -30.22 43.22
C ALA A 501 -18.74 -30.34 42.65
N PRO A 502 -17.77 -29.50 43.10
CA PRO A 502 -16.38 -29.61 42.68
C PRO A 502 -15.63 -30.68 43.48
N ALA A 503 -14.87 -31.52 42.77
CA ALA A 503 -13.94 -32.49 43.33
C ALA A 503 -12.60 -31.83 43.73
N ALA A 504 -12.05 -32.29 44.85
CA ALA A 504 -10.87 -31.78 45.53
C ALA A 504 -9.55 -31.92 44.73
N THR A 505 -8.69 -30.91 44.83
CA THR A 505 -7.28 -30.93 44.42
C THR A 505 -6.39 -31.15 45.65
N PRO A 506 -5.37 -32.04 45.64
CA PRO A 506 -4.45 -32.16 46.76
C PRO A 506 -3.34 -31.10 46.69
N SER A 507 -3.08 -30.47 47.84
CA SER A 507 -1.99 -29.52 48.09
C SER A 507 -0.65 -30.24 48.23
N VAL A 508 0.42 -29.66 47.69
CA VAL A 508 1.80 -29.94 48.12
C VAL A 508 2.45 -28.62 48.53
N THR A 509 2.79 -28.55 49.81
CA THR A 509 3.49 -27.45 50.48
C THR A 509 4.98 -27.71 50.44
N SER A 510 5.79 -26.73 50.04
CA SER A 510 7.19 -26.64 50.46
C SER A 510 7.62 -25.18 50.59
N THR A 511 7.68 -24.76 51.85
CA THR A 511 8.31 -23.56 52.42
C THR A 511 9.82 -23.53 52.17
N VAL A 512 10.36 -22.39 51.71
CA VAL A 512 11.68 -21.87 52.12
C VAL A 512 11.64 -20.33 52.19
N THR A 513 12.13 -19.81 53.31
CA THR A 513 12.20 -18.43 53.83
C THR A 513 13.21 -17.53 53.06
N PRO A 514 13.11 -16.18 53.14
CA PRO A 514 14.00 -15.26 52.43
C PRO A 514 15.23 -14.87 53.26
N SER A 515 16.37 -14.65 52.60
CA SER A 515 17.50 -13.93 53.19
C SER A 515 18.12 -12.98 52.17
N THR A 516 18.21 -11.72 52.56
CA THR A 516 18.91 -10.62 51.90
C THR A 516 20.35 -10.55 52.38
N SER A 517 21.31 -10.45 51.45
CA SER A 517 22.53 -9.64 51.66
C SER A 517 23.14 -9.24 50.32
N VAL A 518 23.48 -7.96 50.24
CA VAL A 518 24.14 -7.28 49.11
C VAL A 518 25.65 -7.50 49.22
N GLU A 519 26.33 -7.85 48.12
CA GLU A 519 27.72 -7.45 47.91
C GLU A 519 28.11 -7.41 46.42
N SER A 520 28.92 -6.41 46.11
CA SER A 520 29.39 -5.94 44.80
C SER A 520 30.63 -6.72 44.33
N SER A 521 30.70 -7.09 43.04
CA SER A 521 31.98 -7.39 42.38
C SER A 521 31.89 -7.34 40.83
N ALA A 522 32.87 -6.66 40.24
CA ALA A 522 33.08 -6.31 38.83
C ALA A 522 33.32 -7.50 37.88
N PRO A 523 33.18 -7.32 36.53
CA PRO A 523 33.34 -8.40 35.55
C PRO A 523 34.82 -8.70 35.20
N PRO A 524 35.21 -9.96 34.95
CA PRO A 524 36.57 -10.30 34.58
C PRO A 524 36.85 -10.18 33.07
N ALA A 525 38.12 -9.91 32.78
CA ALA A 525 38.69 -9.67 31.47
C ALA A 525 38.72 -10.89 30.54
N ALA A 526 38.63 -10.60 29.23
CA ALA A 526 38.74 -11.55 28.14
C ALA A 526 40.15 -12.18 28.07
N THR A 527 40.20 -13.50 27.91
CA THR A 527 41.43 -14.24 27.60
C THR A 527 41.43 -14.60 26.12
N THR A 528 42.48 -14.16 25.43
CA THR A 528 42.76 -14.37 24.01
C THR A 528 43.28 -15.80 23.80
N THR A 529 42.68 -16.57 22.88
CA THR A 529 43.22 -17.85 22.42
C THR A 529 43.52 -17.76 20.93
N THR A 530 44.82 -17.77 20.62
CA THR A 530 45.41 -17.80 19.28
C THR A 530 45.12 -19.14 18.60
N ALA A 531 44.50 -19.10 17.42
CA ALA A 531 44.36 -20.25 16.53
C ALA A 531 45.41 -20.17 15.41
N THR A 532 46.33 -21.12 15.41
CA THR A 532 47.39 -21.29 14.40
C THR A 532 46.79 -21.86 13.10
N SER A 533 46.98 -21.15 11.99
CA SER A 533 46.61 -21.58 10.64
C SER A 533 47.71 -22.45 10.02
N THR A 534 47.37 -23.67 9.61
CA THR A 534 48.26 -24.55 8.85
C THR A 534 48.01 -24.37 7.35
N THR A 535 49.01 -23.86 6.64
CA THR A 535 49.02 -23.69 5.18
C THR A 535 49.44 -24.99 4.50
N THR A 536 48.60 -25.55 3.64
CA THR A 536 48.97 -26.65 2.73
C THR A 536 49.38 -26.06 1.39
N THR A 537 50.65 -26.20 1.03
CA THR A 537 51.21 -25.82 -0.27
C THR A 537 51.29 -27.03 -1.19
N THR A 538 50.67 -26.92 -2.36
CA THR A 538 50.71 -27.85 -3.49
C THR A 538 52.13 -27.94 -4.07
N GLN A 539 52.67 -29.15 -4.19
CA GLN A 539 53.92 -29.42 -4.91
C GLN A 539 53.60 -30.14 -6.23
N ALA A 540 54.04 -29.53 -7.33
CA ALA A 540 53.99 -30.08 -8.67
C ALA A 540 55.01 -31.22 -8.84
N ALA A 541 54.59 -32.30 -9.49
CA ALA A 541 55.48 -33.37 -9.95
C ALA A 541 55.72 -33.23 -11.46
N ALA A 542 56.98 -33.21 -11.83
CA ALA A 542 57.46 -33.43 -13.19
C ALA A 542 57.55 -34.94 -13.45
N GLY A 543 57.14 -35.35 -14.66
CA GLY A 543 57.16 -36.71 -15.17
C GLY A 543 56.30 -36.82 -16.41
#